data_AF-A0A8R1ISU4-F1
#
_entry.id   AF-A0A8R1ISU4-F1
#
_cell.length_a   1.000
_cell.length_b   1.000
_cell.length_c   1.000
_cell.angle_alpha   90.00
_cell.angle_beta   90.00
_cell.angle_gamma   90.00
#
_symmetry.space_group_name_H-M   'P 1'
#
loop_
_entity.id
_entity.type
_entity.pdbx_description
1 polymer ?
#
loop_
_entity_poly.entity_id
_entity_poly.type
_entity_poly.pdbx_seq_one_letter_code
_entity_poly.pdbx_strand_id
1 'polypeptide(L)' 'MGWLKVAMELLNPFGEDADDFDCNLLIDRNLAIGLTSVDDAYDHLPEVKPDVFVGRSVKPLDSDDTRSLKYHFGSAA' A
#
# COMPACT_ATOMS: atom_id res chain seq x y z
N MET A 1 6.46 -22.47 26.25
CA MET A 1 7.35 -21.29 26.29
C MET A 1 7.13 -20.32 25.13
N GLY A 2 6.71 -20.75 23.94
CA GLY A 2 6.53 -19.85 22.77
C GLY A 2 5.48 -18.73 22.93
N TRP A 3 4.26 -19.05 23.37
CA TRP A 3 3.21 -18.03 23.55
C TRP A 3 3.53 -16.95 24.59
N LEU A 4 4.31 -17.30 25.62
CA LEU A 4 4.78 -16.30 26.59
C LEU A 4 5.80 -15.34 25.93
N LYS A 5 6.63 -15.84 25.02
CA LYS A 5 7.61 -15.02 24.30
C LYS A 5 6.94 -14.01 23.36
N VAL A 6 5.89 -14.43 22.64
CA VAL A 6 5.07 -13.53 21.82
C VAL A 6 4.46 -12.41 22.68
N ALA A 7 3.94 -12.74 23.87
CA ALA A 7 3.39 -11.72 24.77
C ALA A 7 4.46 -10.76 25.31
N MET A 8 5.71 -11.20 25.45
CA MET A 8 6.83 -10.35 25.87
C MET A 8 7.28 -9.41 24.75
N GLU A 9 7.43 -9.92 23.52
CA GLU A 9 7.78 -9.12 22.34
C GLU A 9 6.72 -8.04 22.06
N LEU A 10 5.44 -8.36 22.23
CA LEU A 10 4.35 -7.39 22.04
C LEU A 10 4.10 -6.46 23.24
N LEU A 11 4.77 -6.66 24.38
CA LEU A 11 4.55 -5.87 25.58
C LEU A 11 5.00 -4.41 25.39
N ASN A 12 6.11 -4.22 24.65
CA ASN A 12 6.62 -2.90 24.28
C ASN A 12 7.14 -2.92 22.82
N PRO A 13 6.28 -2.69 21.82
CA PRO A 13 6.64 -2.80 20.41
C PRO A 13 7.44 -1.58 19.87
N PHE A 14 7.96 -0.74 20.77
CA PHE A 14 8.65 0.52 20.45
C PHE A 14 10.12 0.49 20.92
N GLY A 15 10.68 -0.69 21.16
CA GLY A 15 12.08 -0.89 21.51
C GLY A 15 12.98 -1.00 20.27
N GLU A 16 14.05 -1.79 20.41
CA GLU A 16 15.01 -2.12 19.34
C GLU A 16 15.02 -3.62 19.03
N ASP A 17 14.01 -4.37 19.48
CA ASP A 17 13.90 -5.80 19.16
C ASP A 17 13.63 -5.99 17.66
N ALA A 18 14.01 -7.14 17.11
CA ALA A 18 13.94 -7.37 15.67
C ALA A 18 12.52 -7.32 15.09
N ASP A 19 11.50 -7.54 15.93
CA ASP A 19 10.08 -7.53 15.56
C ASP A 19 9.34 -6.26 16.04
N ASP A 20 10.07 -5.28 16.57
CA ASP A 20 9.50 -3.98 16.95
C ASP A 20 9.17 -3.10 15.73
N PHE A 21 8.35 -2.08 15.93
CA PHE A 21 8.08 -1.11 14.88
C PHE A 21 9.33 -0.28 14.57
N ASP A 22 9.63 -0.13 13.28
CA ASP A 22 10.65 0.83 12.82
C ASP A 22 10.10 2.26 12.84
N CYS A 23 10.04 2.85 14.04
CA CYS A 23 9.54 4.20 14.24
C CYS A 23 10.43 5.27 13.57
N ASN A 24 11.74 5.04 13.49
CA ASN A 24 12.66 5.98 12.85
C ASN A 24 12.35 6.08 11.35
N LEU A 25 12.15 4.94 10.68
CA LEU A 25 11.69 4.92 9.29
C LEU A 25 10.36 5.66 9.12
N LEU A 26 9.40 5.44 10.02
CA LEU A 26 8.10 6.12 9.93
C LEU A 26 8.22 7.63 10.10
N ILE A 27 9.09 8.11 11.00
CA ILE A 27 9.35 9.53 11.19
C ILE A 27 9.98 10.12 9.93
N ASP A 28 11.05 9.51 9.41
CA ASP A 28 11.77 9.99 8.23
C ASP A 28 10.85 10.02 7.00
N ARG A 29 10.10 8.94 6.78
CA ARG A 29 9.14 8.82 5.67
C ARG A 29 8.04 9.86 5.77
N ASN A 30 7.46 10.07 6.95
CA ASN A 30 6.36 11.01 7.12
C ASN A 30 6.84 12.45 7.00
N LEU A 31 8.02 12.77 7.53
CA LEU A 31 8.62 14.09 7.37
C LEU A 31 8.90 14.39 5.90
N ALA A 32 9.53 13.46 5.18
CA ALA A 32 9.82 13.62 3.76
C ALA A 32 8.54 13.81 2.94
N ILE A 33 7.56 12.90 3.06
CA ILE A 33 6.32 12.98 2.28
C ILE A 33 5.49 14.19 2.68
N GLY A 34 5.42 14.51 3.97
CA GLY A 34 4.67 15.66 4.47
C GLY A 34 5.20 16.97 3.89
N LEU A 35 6.52 17.17 3.90
CA LEU A 35 7.15 18.37 3.34
C LEU A 35 7.02 18.43 1.81
N THR A 36 7.31 17.34 1.10
CA THR A 36 7.14 17.28 -0.36
C THR A 36 5.69 17.55 -0.77
N SER A 37 4.71 17.08 0.01
CA SER A 37 3.29 17.26 -0.31
C SER A 37 2.84 18.73 -0.26
N VAL A 38 3.40 19.54 0.63
CA VAL A 38 2.98 20.94 0.83
C VAL A 38 3.91 21.95 0.16
N ASP A 39 5.11 21.51 -0.24
CA ASP A 39 6.10 22.33 -0.95
C ASP A 39 6.09 21.97 -2.45
N ASP A 40 6.91 21.00 -2.85
CA ASP A 40 7.13 20.64 -4.26
C ASP A 40 5.86 20.20 -5.02
N ALA A 41 4.97 19.45 -4.35
CA ALA A 41 3.77 18.89 -4.99
C ALA A 41 2.55 19.80 -4.89
N TYR A 42 2.64 20.93 -4.16
CA TYR A 42 1.51 21.83 -3.99
C TYR A 42 1.14 22.48 -5.33
N ASP A 43 -0.12 22.34 -5.75
CA ASP A 43 -0.67 22.86 -7.01
C ASP A 43 0.09 22.39 -8.28
N HIS A 44 0.94 21.36 -8.15
CA HIS A 44 1.69 20.77 -9.25
C HIS A 44 0.94 19.58 -9.84
N LEU A 45 -0.20 19.86 -10.48
CA LEU A 45 -1.07 18.83 -11.06
C LEU A 45 -0.59 18.39 -12.46
N PRO A 46 -0.70 17.09 -12.81
CA PRO A 46 -0.48 16.65 -14.18
C PRO A 46 -1.56 17.19 -15.12
N GLU A 47 -1.22 17.35 -16.40
CA GLU A 47 -2.15 17.79 -17.43
C GLU A 47 -3.32 16.81 -17.57
N VAL A 48 -4.56 17.32 -17.50
CA VAL A 48 -5.77 16.51 -17.63
C VAL A 48 -5.94 16.07 -19.08
N LYS A 49 -5.89 14.75 -19.32
CA LYS A 49 -6.11 14.14 -20.64
C LYS A 49 -7.15 13.03 -20.52
N PRO A 50 -7.98 12.81 -21.56
CA PRO A 50 -8.84 11.63 -21.62
C PRO A 50 -7.98 10.37 -21.47
N ASP A 51 -8.39 9.47 -20.60
CA ASP A 51 -7.71 8.20 -20.45
C ASP A 51 -7.93 7.31 -21.70
N VAL A 52 -7.10 6.27 -21.84
CA VAL A 52 -7.11 5.38 -23.01
C VAL A 52 -8.39 4.55 -23.17
N PHE A 53 -9.25 4.53 -22.16
CA PHE A 53 -10.46 3.71 -22.06
C PHE A 53 -11.77 4.49 -22.27
N VAL A 54 -11.72 5.82 -22.40
CA VAL A 54 -12.91 6.65 -22.65
C VAL A 54 -13.70 6.13 -23.86
N GLY A 55 -14.99 5.85 -23.65
CA GLY A 55 -15.92 5.40 -24.69
C GLY A 55 -15.77 3.94 -25.14
N ARG A 56 -14.99 3.11 -24.42
CA ARG A 56 -14.77 1.70 -24.76
C ARG A 56 -15.22 0.77 -23.62
N SER A 57 -15.71 -0.42 -23.97
CA SER A 57 -15.84 -1.52 -23.02
C SER A 57 -14.47 -2.17 -22.84
N VAL A 58 -13.91 -2.11 -21.63
CA VAL A 58 -12.52 -2.50 -21.37
C VAL A 58 -12.47 -3.68 -20.42
N LYS A 59 -11.63 -4.66 -20.77
CA LYS A 59 -11.16 -5.69 -19.84
C LYS A 59 -9.72 -5.32 -19.46
N PRO A 60 -9.37 -5.34 -18.16
CA PRO A 60 -7.98 -5.19 -17.74
C PRO A 60 -7.07 -6.18 -18.49
N LEU A 61 -5.86 -5.74 -18.83
CA LEU A 61 -4.86 -6.67 -19.34
C LEU A 61 -4.31 -7.48 -18.16
N ASP A 62 -4.45 -8.79 -18.25
CA ASP A 62 -3.79 -9.72 -17.33
C ASP A 62 -2.45 -10.14 -17.93
N SER A 63 -1.42 -10.31 -17.09
CA SER A 63 -0.23 -11.05 -17.51
C SER A 63 -0.57 -12.54 -17.63
N ASP A 64 0.20 -13.30 -18.40
CA ASP A 64 -0.05 -14.75 -18.55
C ASP A 64 -0.07 -15.49 -17.21
N ASP A 65 0.71 -15.02 -16.23
CA ASP A 65 0.78 -15.57 -14.88
C ASP A 65 -0.50 -15.28 -14.06
N THR A 66 -1.13 -14.11 -14.24
CA THR A 66 -2.33 -13.70 -13.48
C THR A 66 -3.63 -14.04 -14.21
N ARG A 67 -3.56 -14.42 -15.49
CA ARG A 67 -4.72 -14.73 -16.35
C ARG A 67 -5.63 -15.83 -15.79
N SER A 68 -5.09 -16.70 -14.94
CA SER A 68 -5.84 -17.81 -14.33
C SER A 68 -6.61 -17.43 -13.05
N LEU A 69 -6.41 -16.22 -12.51
CA LEU A 69 -7.13 -15.73 -11.34
C LEU A 69 -8.61 -15.57 -11.69
N LYS A 70 -9.44 -16.46 -11.15
CA LYS A 70 -10.88 -16.48 -11.43
C LYS A 70 -11.58 -15.38 -10.66
N TYR A 71 -12.21 -14.44 -11.38
CA TYR A 71 -13.23 -13.56 -10.80
C TYR A 71 -14.50 -14.37 -10.56
N HIS A 72 -14.79 -14.69 -9.29
CA HIS A 72 -16.00 -15.42 -8.91
C HIS A 72 -17.20 -14.46 -8.83
N PHE A 73 -18.21 -14.68 -9.66
CA PHE A 73 -19.49 -13.98 -9.61
C PHE A 73 -20.51 -14.80 -8.81
N GLY A 74 -20.35 -14.85 -7.49
CA GLY A 74 -21.35 -15.39 -6.54
C GLY A 74 -21.72 -16.86 -6.71
N SER A 75 -22.44 -17.43 -5.74
CA SER A 75 -22.93 -18.83 -5.83
C SER A 75 -24.37 -18.95 -6.36
N ALA A 76 -24.98 -17.82 -6.75
CA ALA A 76 -26.40 -17.74 -7.16
C ALA A 76 -26.57 -17.31 -8.64
N ALA A 77 -25.47 -17.30 -9.41
CA ALA A 77 -25.47 -17.04 -10.85
C ALA A 77 -25.56 -18.34 -11.65
#